data_AF-M1ZEB2-F1
#
_entry.id   AF-M1ZEB2-F1
#
_cell.length_a   1.000
_cell.length_b   1.000
_cell.length_c   1.000
_cell.angle_alpha   90.00
_cell.angle_beta   90.00
_cell.angle_gamma   90.00
#
_symmetry.space_group_name_H-M   'P 1'
#
loop_
_entity.id
_entity.type
_entity.pdbx_description
1 polymer ?
#
loop_
_entity_poly.entity_id
_entity_poly.type
_entity_poly.pdbx_seq_one_letter_code
_entity_poly.pdbx_strand_id
1 'polypeptide(L)'
;MKQGLRFSGLFVFVLWMGLPSPVGAEGSYFSTDFSSPSVESETPFAQSAPVKYFSKVVLGQSPDPVIPGFMEQFHQGQTLWGFEIGYGFTFDLPPPPPSLGDRTDIEFVYFFPKWKYNLTGVVGDGPYQGALYWVVEGGVVANVTDPEINSVKTDDAPNFVVALVPIQLEYKFLNPHRRWAPFVFGGAGVSVGDFQHGADEISTPFEFVLNTGGGIEYFFENGRAVSFNYHFWHLSNSDIKEPNVGLNAHVFTIGFTF
;
A
#
# COMPACT_ATOMS: atom_id res chain seq x y z
N MET A 1 -35.52 12.66 -34.23
CA MET A 1 -34.82 11.67 -33.37
C MET A 1 -33.33 11.90 -33.55
N LYS A 2 -32.59 12.20 -32.48
CA LYS A 2 -31.12 12.34 -32.52
C LYS A 2 -30.51 11.08 -31.92
N GLN A 3 -29.58 10.44 -32.64
CA GLN A 3 -28.78 9.35 -32.09
C GLN A 3 -27.70 9.94 -31.17
N GLY A 4 -27.60 9.44 -29.94
CA GLY A 4 -26.55 9.80 -29.00
C GLY A 4 -25.42 8.79 -29.04
N LEU A 5 -24.21 9.25 -29.37
CA LEU A 5 -22.98 8.46 -29.17
C LEU A 5 -22.86 8.10 -27.68
N ARG A 6 -22.66 6.82 -27.37
CA ARG A 6 -22.14 6.39 -26.07
C ARG A 6 -20.61 6.29 -26.18
N PHE A 7 -19.91 7.07 -25.35
CA PHE A 7 -18.47 6.88 -25.13
C PHE A 7 -18.28 5.92 -23.95
N SER A 8 -17.78 4.71 -24.23
CA SER A 8 -17.25 3.80 -23.20
C SER A 8 -15.74 4.05 -23.04
N GLY A 9 -15.39 4.83 -22.02
CA GLY A 9 -13.99 5.16 -21.71
C GLY A 9 -13.35 4.15 -20.76
N LEU A 10 -12.89 3.01 -21.28
CA LEU A 10 -12.06 2.07 -20.52
C LEU A 10 -10.58 2.45 -20.66
N PHE A 11 -9.98 3.01 -19.61
CA PHE A 11 -8.54 3.33 -19.59
C PHE A 11 -7.71 2.08 -19.28
N VAL A 12 -7.22 1.42 -20.32
CA VAL A 12 -6.28 0.30 -20.19
C VAL A 12 -4.84 0.84 -20.23
N PHE A 13 -4.14 0.79 -19.09
CA PHE A 13 -2.69 0.99 -19.05
C PHE A 13 -1.98 -0.31 -19.39
N VAL A 14 -1.34 -0.38 -20.57
CA VAL A 14 -0.41 -1.45 -20.94
C VAL A 14 1.01 -1.01 -20.63
N LEU A 15 1.63 -1.60 -19.61
CA LEU A 15 3.05 -1.39 -19.32
C LEU A 15 3.87 -2.53 -19.90
N TRP A 16 4.64 -2.25 -20.96
CA TRP A 16 5.57 -3.20 -21.56
C TRP A 16 6.95 -3.05 -20.91
N MET A 17 7.44 -4.10 -20.26
CA MET A 17 8.79 -4.16 -19.69
C MET A 17 9.62 -5.25 -20.37
N GLY A 18 10.64 -4.83 -21.12
CA GLY A 18 11.66 -5.73 -21.65
C GLY A 18 12.73 -6.05 -20.60
N LEU A 19 13.05 -7.33 -20.44
CA LEU A 19 14.12 -7.82 -19.56
C LEU A 19 15.48 -7.82 -20.29
N PRO A 20 16.57 -7.31 -19.71
CA PRO A 20 17.93 -7.62 -20.12
C PRO A 20 18.51 -8.82 -19.34
N SER A 21 19.31 -9.64 -20.01
CA SER A 21 20.01 -10.81 -19.43
C SER A 21 21.36 -10.40 -18.79
N PRO A 22 21.91 -11.18 -17.84
CA PRO A 22 23.09 -10.79 -17.06
C PRO A 22 24.44 -11.20 -17.69
N VAL A 23 25.47 -10.35 -17.55
CA VAL A 23 26.87 -10.69 -17.87
C VAL A 23 27.87 -10.04 -16.89
N GLY A 24 28.45 -10.86 -15.99
CA GLY A 24 29.90 -11.04 -15.80
C GLY A 24 30.81 -9.98 -15.11
N ALA A 25 31.75 -10.52 -14.31
CA ALA A 25 33.09 -10.00 -13.93
C ALA A 25 33.18 -8.77 -12.98
N GLU A 26 34.18 -8.62 -12.09
CA GLU A 26 35.11 -9.50 -11.37
C GLU A 26 35.91 -8.64 -10.36
N GLY A 27 36.63 -9.26 -9.43
CA GLY A 27 37.20 -8.70 -8.19
C GLY A 27 38.16 -7.49 -8.24
N SER A 28 38.30 -6.86 -7.07
CA SER A 28 39.52 -6.13 -6.67
C SER A 28 39.76 -6.23 -5.16
N TYR A 29 41.01 -6.51 -4.77
CA TYR A 29 41.49 -6.54 -3.39
C TYR A 29 42.11 -5.20 -3.00
N PHE A 30 42.11 -4.84 -1.71
CA PHE A 30 43.06 -3.85 -1.17
C PHE A 30 43.45 -4.17 0.27
N SER A 31 44.72 -3.94 0.61
CA SER A 31 45.32 -4.17 1.93
C SER A 31 45.36 -2.90 2.78
N THR A 32 45.46 -3.04 4.10
CA THR A 32 45.69 -1.93 5.04
C THR A 32 46.92 -2.20 5.89
N ASP A 33 47.92 -1.31 5.80
CA ASP A 33 49.08 -1.30 6.70
C ASP A 33 48.81 -0.48 7.98
N PHE A 34 49.45 -0.89 9.06
CA PHE A 34 49.28 -0.33 10.40
C PHE A 34 50.52 0.51 10.77
N SER A 35 50.32 1.73 11.30
CA SER A 35 51.37 2.40 12.06
C SER A 35 50.79 3.26 13.20
N SER A 36 51.35 3.08 14.39
CA SER A 36 51.03 3.82 15.61
C SER A 36 52.20 4.74 16.00
N PRO A 37 51.95 5.79 16.79
CA PRO A 37 52.96 6.41 17.64
C PRO A 37 52.65 6.29 19.14
N SER A 38 53.70 6.48 19.94
CA SER A 38 53.80 6.19 21.38
C SER A 38 53.48 7.38 22.32
N VAL A 39 53.45 7.10 23.63
CA VAL A 39 53.04 7.98 24.73
C VAL A 39 54.24 8.55 25.52
N GLU A 40 54.14 9.83 25.92
CA GLU A 40 54.79 10.54 27.06
C GLU A 40 54.13 11.94 27.18
N SER A 41 54.12 12.72 28.27
CA SER A 41 54.38 12.53 29.73
C SER A 41 53.75 13.71 30.53
N GLU A 42 53.84 13.74 31.86
CA GLU A 42 53.04 14.68 32.72
C GLU A 42 53.70 16.03 33.12
N THR A 43 52.80 17.04 33.22
CA THR A 43 52.73 18.37 33.93
C THR A 43 53.90 18.98 34.75
N PRO A 44 53.89 20.32 34.99
CA PRO A 44 53.19 20.85 36.18
C PRO A 44 52.44 22.21 36.03
N PHE A 45 51.77 22.61 37.12
CA PHE A 45 50.83 23.73 37.33
C PHE A 45 51.28 25.17 36.93
N ALA A 46 50.34 25.96 36.40
CA ALA A 46 50.33 27.44 36.49
C ALA A 46 48.86 27.96 36.53
N GLN A 47 48.63 29.10 37.19
CA GLN A 47 47.29 29.55 37.62
C GLN A 47 46.82 30.86 36.93
N SER A 48 45.49 31.05 36.88
CA SER A 48 44.73 32.30 36.64
C SER A 48 44.38 32.73 35.20
N ALA A 49 43.08 32.63 34.87
CA ALA A 49 42.20 33.72 34.40
C ALA A 49 40.76 33.20 34.17
N PRO A 50 39.69 33.87 34.64
CA PRO A 50 38.32 33.47 34.32
C PRO A 50 37.93 33.94 32.91
N VAL A 51 38.15 33.09 31.90
CA VAL A 51 37.65 33.33 30.53
C VAL A 51 36.13 33.22 30.54
N LYS A 52 35.44 34.35 30.32
CA LYS A 52 33.98 34.36 30.10
C LYS A 52 33.65 33.76 28.74
N TYR A 53 33.35 32.45 28.71
CA TYR A 53 32.74 31.81 27.56
C TYR A 53 31.29 32.27 27.40
N PHE A 54 31.09 33.37 26.68
CA PHE A 54 29.82 33.60 25.99
C PHE A 54 29.79 32.71 24.74
N SER A 55 29.40 31.45 24.92
CA SER A 55 29.02 30.59 23.80
C SER A 55 27.78 31.19 23.15
N LYS A 56 27.96 31.85 22.01
CA LYS A 56 26.87 32.22 21.13
C LYS A 56 26.24 30.92 20.63
N VAL A 57 25.11 30.54 21.21
CA VAL A 57 24.32 29.39 20.73
C VAL A 57 23.80 29.74 19.34
N VAL A 58 24.60 29.39 18.34
CA VAL A 58 24.07 29.17 16.99
C VAL A 58 23.22 27.92 17.14
N LEU A 59 21.90 28.09 17.05
CA LEU A 59 20.97 27.00 16.82
C LEU A 59 21.27 26.44 15.43
N GLY A 60 22.28 25.57 15.35
CA GLY A 60 22.48 24.72 14.20
C GLY A 60 21.19 23.95 13.99
N GLN A 61 20.69 23.94 12.75
CA GLN A 61 19.62 23.02 12.37
C GLN A 61 20.07 21.62 12.82
N SER A 62 19.22 20.93 13.58
CA SER A 62 19.44 19.51 13.83
C SER A 62 19.65 18.85 12.47
N PRO A 63 20.69 18.03 12.27
CA PRO A 63 20.71 17.18 11.08
C PRO A 63 19.40 16.39 11.12
N ASP A 64 18.63 16.48 10.03
CA ASP A 64 17.42 15.68 9.89
C ASP A 64 17.82 14.20 10.03
N PRO A 65 17.02 13.36 10.71
CA PRO A 65 17.40 12.00 11.03
C PRO A 65 17.42 11.14 9.75
N VAL A 66 18.57 11.12 9.07
CA VAL A 66 18.87 10.17 8.00
C VAL A 66 18.74 8.77 8.58
N ILE A 67 17.78 7.99 8.09
CA ILE A 67 17.59 6.61 8.52
C ILE A 67 18.84 5.80 8.13
N PRO A 68 19.60 5.26 9.10
CA PRO A 68 20.77 4.43 8.79
C PRO A 68 20.33 3.21 7.97
N GLY A 69 21.02 2.95 6.86
CA GLY A 69 20.64 1.87 5.95
C GLY A 69 19.37 2.11 5.14
N PHE A 70 18.88 3.36 4.96
CA PHE A 70 17.67 3.64 4.15
C PHE A 70 17.63 2.93 2.78
N MET A 71 18.73 2.94 2.02
CA MET A 71 18.80 2.26 0.71
C MET A 71 18.78 0.72 0.85
N GLU A 72 19.32 0.20 1.95
CA GLU A 72 19.32 -1.23 2.30
C GLU A 72 17.93 -1.68 2.79
N GLN A 73 17.20 -0.83 3.51
CA GLN A 73 15.81 -1.05 3.91
C GLN A 73 14.85 -1.15 2.71
N PHE A 74 15.21 -0.55 1.58
CA PHE A 74 14.37 -0.49 0.37
C PHE A 74 15.12 -0.97 -0.88
N HIS A 75 15.96 -2.01 -0.75
CA HIS A 75 16.71 -2.57 -1.87
C HIS A 75 15.83 -3.31 -2.88
N GLN A 76 16.24 -3.31 -4.16
CA GLN A 76 15.58 -4.07 -5.21
C GLN A 76 15.65 -5.58 -4.92
N GLY A 77 14.55 -6.30 -5.15
CA GLY A 77 14.45 -7.74 -4.87
C GLY A 77 14.04 -8.08 -3.44
N GLN A 78 13.92 -7.10 -2.55
CA GLN A 78 13.40 -7.30 -1.20
C GLN A 78 11.99 -7.91 -1.24
N THR A 79 11.79 -8.96 -0.45
CA THR A 79 10.48 -9.52 -0.13
C THR A 79 10.05 -9.05 1.26
N LEU A 80 8.77 -8.69 1.41
CA LEU A 80 8.13 -8.35 2.67
C LEU A 80 6.83 -9.16 2.81
N TRP A 81 6.51 -9.56 4.05
CA TRP A 81 5.23 -10.20 4.37
C TRP A 81 4.40 -9.29 5.25
N GLY A 82 3.09 -9.46 5.23
CA GLY A 82 2.20 -8.67 6.05
C GLY A 82 0.77 -9.17 6.03
N PHE A 83 -0.08 -8.41 6.69
CA PHE A 83 -1.53 -8.57 6.61
C PHE A 83 -2.20 -7.22 6.82
N GLU A 84 -3.45 -7.14 6.39
CA GLU A 84 -4.35 -6.03 6.66
C GLU A 84 -5.61 -6.54 7.34
N ILE A 85 -6.10 -5.75 8.30
CA ILE A 85 -7.43 -5.89 8.87
C ILE A 85 -8.16 -4.55 8.72
N GLY A 86 -9.43 -4.60 8.35
CA GLY A 86 -10.19 -3.38 8.10
C GLY A 86 -11.69 -3.58 8.16
N TYR A 87 -12.39 -2.48 7.89
CA TYR A 87 -13.83 -2.38 7.82
C TYR A 87 -14.20 -1.61 6.56
N GLY A 88 -15.25 -2.04 5.88
CA GLY A 88 -15.77 -1.38 4.70
C GLY A 88 -17.28 -1.33 4.64
N PHE A 89 -17.77 -0.43 3.80
CA PHE A 89 -19.20 -0.20 3.57
C PHE A 89 -19.43 0.14 2.09
N THR A 90 -20.57 -0.30 1.54
CA THR A 90 -20.96 -0.01 0.16
C THR A 90 -21.42 1.44 -0.03
N PHE A 91 -21.44 1.90 -1.28
CA PHE A 91 -21.98 3.22 -1.65
C PHE A 91 -22.33 3.32 -3.14
N ASP A 92 -23.15 4.32 -3.47
CA ASP A 92 -23.77 4.46 -4.79
C ASP A 92 -22.95 5.29 -5.78
N LEU A 93 -21.97 4.65 -6.44
CA LEU A 93 -21.44 5.17 -7.70
C LEU A 93 -21.47 4.11 -8.83
N PRO A 94 -21.89 4.48 -10.06
CA PRO A 94 -22.78 5.61 -10.34
C PRO A 94 -24.12 5.44 -9.60
N PRO A 95 -24.99 6.47 -9.47
CA PRO A 95 -26.32 6.29 -8.88
C PRO A 95 -27.14 5.20 -9.61
N PRO A 96 -28.00 4.44 -8.90
CA PRO A 96 -28.83 3.41 -9.53
C PRO A 96 -29.77 4.02 -10.58
N PRO A 97 -30.07 3.30 -11.68
CA PRO A 97 -31.12 3.72 -12.60
C PRO A 97 -32.49 3.59 -11.90
N PRO A 98 -33.50 4.43 -12.22
CA PRO A 98 -34.80 4.43 -11.52
C PRO A 98 -35.60 3.11 -11.55
N SER A 99 -35.14 2.11 -12.30
CA SER A 99 -35.72 0.77 -12.39
C SER A 99 -35.16 -0.25 -11.41
N LEU A 100 -34.05 0.05 -10.73
CA LEU A 100 -33.36 -0.84 -9.79
C LEU A 100 -33.65 -0.54 -8.31
N GLY A 101 -34.25 0.62 -8.03
CA GLY A 101 -34.53 1.06 -6.65
C GLY A 101 -33.29 1.54 -5.92
N ASP A 102 -33.33 1.48 -4.59
CA ASP A 102 -32.18 1.81 -3.73
C ASP A 102 -31.26 0.58 -3.62
N ARG A 103 -29.94 0.83 -3.61
CA ARG A 103 -28.92 -0.22 -3.64
C ARG A 103 -28.76 -0.97 -2.33
N THR A 104 -27.99 -2.05 -2.40
CA THR A 104 -27.63 -2.87 -1.25
C THR A 104 -26.62 -2.17 -0.33
N ASP A 105 -27.03 -1.91 0.91
CA ASP A 105 -26.14 -1.52 1.99
C ASP A 105 -25.51 -2.76 2.65
N ILE A 106 -24.19 -2.92 2.51
CA ILE A 106 -23.39 -3.98 3.15
C ILE A 106 -22.26 -3.33 3.94
N GLU A 107 -22.25 -3.56 5.26
CA GLU A 107 -21.09 -3.31 6.12
C GLU A 107 -20.32 -4.62 6.32
N PHE A 108 -18.99 -4.58 6.25
CA PHE A 108 -18.16 -5.79 6.31
C PHE A 108 -16.80 -5.60 6.98
N VAL A 109 -16.26 -6.70 7.50
CA VAL A 109 -14.86 -6.81 7.93
C VAL A 109 -14.00 -7.41 6.80
N TYR A 110 -12.75 -6.94 6.73
CA TYR A 110 -11.77 -7.27 5.70
C TYR A 110 -10.53 -7.86 6.38
N PHE A 111 -10.06 -9.05 6.00
CA PHE A 111 -8.79 -9.61 6.46
C PHE A 111 -7.98 -10.24 5.33
N PHE A 112 -6.84 -9.64 5.00
CA PHE A 112 -6.02 -9.99 3.83
C PHE A 112 -4.54 -10.09 4.21
N PRO A 113 -3.97 -11.30 4.37
CA PRO A 113 -2.53 -11.47 4.26
C PRO A 113 -2.03 -10.99 2.89
N LYS A 114 -0.82 -10.39 2.90
CA LYS A 114 -0.18 -9.84 1.71
C LYS A 114 1.31 -10.20 1.63
N TRP A 115 1.77 -10.36 0.41
CA TRP A 115 3.18 -10.50 0.05
C TRP A 115 3.57 -9.36 -0.89
N LYS A 116 4.77 -8.79 -0.70
CA LYS A 116 5.26 -7.65 -1.46
C LYS A 116 6.68 -7.91 -1.96
N TYR A 117 6.94 -7.55 -3.20
CA TYR A 117 8.25 -7.67 -3.85
C TYR A 117 8.69 -6.33 -4.42
N ASN A 118 9.84 -5.83 -3.97
CA ASN A 118 10.38 -4.54 -4.42
C ASN A 118 10.97 -4.66 -5.83
N LEU A 119 10.27 -4.11 -6.83
CA LEU A 119 10.64 -4.25 -8.24
C LEU A 119 11.83 -3.37 -8.63
N THR A 120 12.00 -2.21 -7.98
CA THR A 120 12.91 -1.14 -8.44
C THR A 120 14.03 -0.81 -7.47
N GLY A 121 13.86 -1.09 -6.18
CA GLY A 121 14.59 -0.37 -5.14
C GLY A 121 14.15 1.11 -5.09
N VAL A 122 14.89 1.95 -4.35
CA VAL A 122 14.66 3.40 -4.36
C VAL A 122 15.10 4.00 -5.71
N VAL A 123 14.18 4.74 -6.34
CA VAL A 123 14.35 5.42 -7.63
C VAL A 123 13.81 6.85 -7.58
N GLY A 124 14.36 7.71 -8.44
CA GLY A 124 14.00 9.13 -8.54
C GLY A 124 14.60 9.99 -7.42
N ASP A 125 14.49 11.31 -7.58
CA ASP A 125 15.03 12.31 -6.66
C ASP A 125 13.95 13.28 -6.19
N GLY A 126 14.07 13.80 -4.97
CA GLY A 126 13.19 14.87 -4.46
C GLY A 126 11.78 14.36 -4.08
N PRO A 127 10.69 15.08 -4.40
CA PRO A 127 9.37 14.81 -3.82
C PRO A 127 8.71 13.53 -4.34
N TYR A 128 9.14 13.03 -5.51
CA TYR A 128 8.64 11.79 -6.11
C TYR A 128 9.58 10.60 -5.91
N GLN A 129 10.69 10.77 -5.18
CA GLN A 129 11.58 9.66 -4.81
C GLN A 129 10.79 8.54 -4.12
N GLY A 130 11.06 7.29 -4.48
CA GLY A 130 10.18 6.20 -4.06
C GLY A 130 10.61 4.83 -4.55
N ALA A 131 9.78 3.82 -4.27
CA ALA A 131 9.98 2.45 -4.73
C ALA A 131 8.67 1.84 -5.21
N LEU A 132 8.73 1.07 -6.30
CA LEU A 132 7.59 0.34 -6.86
C LEU A 132 7.62 -1.12 -6.37
N TYR A 133 6.49 -1.59 -5.87
CA TYR A 133 6.29 -2.96 -5.42
C TYR A 133 5.27 -3.67 -6.31
N TRP A 134 5.54 -4.94 -6.62
CA TRP A 134 4.48 -5.89 -6.92
C TRP A 134 3.93 -6.42 -5.59
N VAL A 135 2.61 -6.47 -5.49
CA VAL A 135 1.89 -6.95 -4.31
C VAL A 135 0.93 -8.06 -4.75
N VAL A 136 0.83 -9.09 -3.92
CA VAL A 136 -0.19 -10.14 -3.97
C VAL A 136 -0.93 -10.11 -2.64
N GLU A 137 -2.24 -9.92 -2.69
CA GLU A 137 -3.12 -9.96 -1.51
C GLU A 137 -4.17 -11.05 -1.71
N GLY A 138 -4.52 -11.76 -0.65
CA GLY A 138 -5.61 -12.75 -0.72
C GLY A 138 -6.19 -12.95 0.66
N GLY A 139 -7.51 -13.00 0.76
CA GLY A 139 -8.18 -12.82 2.04
C GLY A 139 -9.67 -13.12 2.02
N VAL A 140 -10.31 -12.79 3.14
CA VAL A 140 -11.74 -12.96 3.36
C VAL A 140 -12.37 -11.62 3.70
N VAL A 141 -13.51 -11.37 3.09
CA VAL A 141 -14.46 -10.32 3.46
C VAL A 141 -15.69 -11.02 4.04
N ALA A 142 -16.24 -10.53 5.14
CA ALA A 142 -17.48 -11.05 5.71
C ALA A 142 -18.36 -9.88 6.19
N ASN A 143 -19.66 -9.92 5.89
CA ASN A 143 -20.57 -8.89 6.38
C ASN A 143 -20.69 -8.92 7.91
N VAL A 144 -20.93 -7.76 8.51
CA VAL A 144 -21.16 -7.61 9.96
C VAL A 144 -22.59 -7.17 10.29
N THR A 145 -23.34 -6.72 9.29
CA THR A 145 -24.77 -6.44 9.36
C THR A 145 -25.54 -7.35 8.41
N ASP A 146 -26.82 -7.59 8.71
CA ASP A 146 -27.76 -8.14 7.74
C ASP A 146 -27.80 -7.18 6.53
N PRO A 147 -27.60 -7.66 5.29
CA PRO A 147 -27.68 -6.79 4.12
C PRO A 147 -29.08 -6.17 4.01
N GLU A 148 -29.13 -4.93 3.52
CA GLU A 148 -30.38 -4.21 3.33
C GLU A 148 -30.56 -3.87 1.84
N ILE A 149 -31.53 -4.52 1.20
CA ILE A 149 -31.88 -4.32 -0.21
C ILE A 149 -33.15 -3.47 -0.25
N ASN A 150 -33.14 -2.33 -0.96
CA ASN A 150 -34.32 -1.45 -1.10
C ASN A 150 -34.95 -1.04 0.27
N SER A 151 -34.10 -0.73 1.26
CA SER A 151 -34.51 -0.46 2.66
C SER A 151 -35.26 -1.61 3.35
N VAL A 152 -34.99 -2.86 2.94
CA VAL A 152 -35.54 -4.08 3.56
C VAL A 152 -34.40 -5.05 3.87
N LYS A 153 -34.32 -5.46 5.14
CA LYS A 153 -33.35 -6.46 5.60
C LYS A 153 -33.56 -7.82 4.95
N THR A 154 -32.47 -8.46 4.56
CA THR A 154 -32.45 -9.87 4.11
C THR A 154 -31.89 -10.78 5.20
N ASP A 155 -32.68 -11.73 5.68
CA ASP A 155 -32.31 -12.70 6.74
C ASP A 155 -31.39 -13.82 6.21
N ASP A 156 -30.19 -13.48 5.73
CA ASP A 156 -29.20 -14.43 5.15
C ASP A 156 -27.73 -14.09 5.53
N ALA A 157 -27.48 -13.56 6.74
CA ALA A 157 -26.13 -13.30 7.26
C ALA A 157 -25.58 -14.44 8.17
N PRO A 158 -24.25 -14.68 8.21
CA PRO A 158 -23.20 -13.95 7.50
C PRO A 158 -22.89 -14.53 6.11
N ASN A 159 -22.81 -13.64 5.14
CA ASN A 159 -22.23 -13.85 3.81
C ASN A 159 -20.72 -13.56 3.85
N PHE A 160 -19.94 -14.32 3.08
CA PHE A 160 -18.50 -14.19 2.93
C PHE A 160 -18.05 -14.18 1.45
N VAL A 161 -16.96 -13.46 1.20
CA VAL A 161 -16.25 -13.45 -0.08
C VAL A 161 -14.79 -13.78 0.18
N VAL A 162 -14.28 -14.81 -0.49
CA VAL A 162 -12.84 -15.11 -0.55
C VAL A 162 -12.28 -14.48 -1.82
N ALA A 163 -11.29 -13.61 -1.68
CA ALA A 163 -10.70 -12.87 -2.80
C ALA A 163 -9.19 -13.13 -2.94
N LEU A 164 -8.69 -13.02 -4.18
CA LEU A 164 -7.28 -13.04 -4.52
C LEU A 164 -7.00 -11.93 -5.52
N VAL A 165 -6.09 -11.02 -5.18
CA VAL A 165 -5.59 -9.91 -5.98
C VAL A 165 -4.11 -10.19 -6.30
N PRO A 166 -3.81 -10.99 -7.35
CA PRO A 166 -2.43 -11.39 -7.68
C PRO A 166 -1.68 -10.32 -8.48
N ILE A 167 -2.39 -9.32 -9.01
CA ILE A 167 -1.80 -8.24 -9.81
C ILE A 167 -2.13 -6.92 -9.10
N GLN A 168 -1.33 -6.53 -8.11
CA GLN A 168 -1.38 -5.20 -7.51
C GLN A 168 -0.01 -4.53 -7.63
N LEU A 169 -0.01 -3.26 -8.02
CA LEU A 169 1.18 -2.40 -8.03
C LEU A 169 1.02 -1.34 -6.96
N GLU A 170 2.07 -1.08 -6.19
CA GLU A 170 2.11 -0.07 -5.15
C GLU A 170 3.36 0.80 -5.29
N TYR A 171 3.18 2.12 -5.29
CA TYR A 171 4.29 3.08 -5.29
C TYR A 171 4.37 3.81 -3.96
N LYS A 172 5.48 3.61 -3.23
CA LYS A 172 5.78 4.29 -1.96
C LYS A 172 6.63 5.53 -2.22
N PHE A 173 6.20 6.69 -1.73
CA PHE A 173 6.97 7.93 -1.80
C PHE A 173 7.95 8.02 -0.61
N LEU A 174 9.17 7.52 -0.81
CA LEU A 174 10.19 7.35 0.21
C LEU A 174 11.06 8.61 0.35
N ASN A 175 11.47 8.95 1.58
CA ASN A 175 12.42 10.03 1.82
C ASN A 175 13.28 9.68 3.05
N PRO A 176 14.63 9.73 2.96
CA PRO A 176 15.53 9.24 4.00
C PRO A 176 15.45 10.01 5.32
N HIS A 177 14.81 11.18 5.35
CA HIS A 177 14.67 12.04 6.51
C HIS A 177 13.36 11.84 7.29
N ARG A 178 12.46 10.95 6.83
CA ARG A 178 11.19 10.65 7.51
C ARG A 178 10.95 9.14 7.63
N ARG A 179 10.46 8.72 8.80
CA ARG A 179 10.05 7.33 9.09
C ARG A 179 8.64 7.00 8.61
N TRP A 180 8.12 7.74 7.63
CA TRP A 180 6.82 7.44 7.02
C TRP A 180 6.83 7.75 5.54
N ALA A 181 6.02 7.02 4.78
CA ALA A 181 5.81 7.24 3.36
C ALA A 181 4.31 7.23 3.07
N PRO A 182 3.77 8.26 2.39
CA PRO A 182 2.51 8.08 1.69
C PRO A 182 2.74 7.13 0.52
N PHE A 183 1.70 6.42 0.10
CA PHE A 183 1.75 5.51 -1.04
C PHE A 183 0.41 5.42 -1.75
N VAL A 184 0.45 4.97 -3.00
CA VAL A 184 -0.73 4.70 -3.83
C VAL A 184 -0.63 3.31 -4.43
N PHE A 185 -1.77 2.66 -4.65
CA PHE A 185 -1.83 1.34 -5.26
C PHE A 185 -3.00 1.19 -6.22
N GLY A 186 -2.88 0.22 -7.12
CA GLY A 186 -3.96 -0.25 -7.98
C GLY A 186 -3.74 -1.72 -8.31
N GLY A 187 -4.81 -2.51 -8.31
CA GLY A 187 -4.74 -3.93 -8.55
C GLY A 187 -6.04 -4.55 -9.04
N ALA A 188 -5.90 -5.74 -9.62
CA ALA A 188 -6.98 -6.54 -10.18
C ALA A 188 -6.88 -7.99 -9.69
N GLY A 189 -8.03 -8.62 -9.54
CA GLY A 189 -8.15 -9.94 -8.95
C GLY A 189 -9.49 -10.61 -9.26
N VAL A 190 -9.75 -11.69 -8.52
CA VAL A 190 -10.97 -12.49 -8.60
C VAL A 190 -11.43 -12.83 -7.19
N SER A 191 -12.72 -13.12 -7.04
CA SER A 191 -13.29 -13.57 -5.79
C SER A 191 -14.40 -14.58 -5.99
N VAL A 192 -14.63 -15.40 -4.96
CA VAL A 192 -15.75 -16.34 -4.88
C VAL A 192 -16.45 -16.19 -3.53
N GLY A 193 -17.77 -16.11 -3.53
CA GLY A 193 -18.57 -15.95 -2.31
C GLY A 193 -20.07 -16.14 -2.50
N ASP A 194 -20.81 -15.62 -1.54
CA ASP A 194 -22.28 -15.67 -1.45
C ASP A 194 -22.94 -14.28 -1.37
N PHE A 195 -22.18 -13.18 -1.55
CA PHE A 195 -22.72 -11.81 -1.54
C PHE A 195 -23.90 -11.60 -2.53
N GLN A 196 -23.98 -12.36 -3.62
CA GLN A 196 -25.13 -12.38 -4.54
C GLN A 196 -26.46 -12.91 -3.94
N HIS A 197 -26.46 -13.38 -2.69
CA HIS A 197 -27.67 -13.70 -1.94
C HIS A 197 -28.14 -12.53 -1.08
N GLY A 198 -27.23 -11.61 -0.73
CA GLY A 198 -27.52 -10.39 -0.01
C GLY A 198 -27.55 -9.12 -0.87
N ALA A 199 -27.30 -9.19 -2.18
CA ALA A 199 -27.18 -8.03 -3.06
C ALA A 199 -27.78 -8.24 -4.46
N ASP A 200 -28.55 -7.26 -4.94
CA ASP A 200 -29.14 -7.26 -6.31
C ASP A 200 -28.17 -6.74 -7.39
N GLU A 201 -27.05 -6.11 -7.02
CA GLU A 201 -26.06 -5.54 -7.96
C GLU A 201 -25.19 -6.57 -8.66
N ILE A 202 -25.05 -7.76 -8.06
CA ILE A 202 -24.20 -8.87 -8.53
C ILE A 202 -25.02 -10.16 -8.51
N SER A 203 -24.86 -11.01 -9.53
CA SER A 203 -25.76 -12.15 -9.75
C SER A 203 -25.04 -13.50 -9.75
N THR A 204 -23.75 -13.53 -9.38
CA THR A 204 -22.87 -14.69 -9.52
C THR A 204 -22.05 -14.93 -8.25
N PRO A 205 -21.74 -16.19 -7.89
CA PRO A 205 -20.78 -16.49 -6.85
C PRO A 205 -19.35 -16.03 -7.19
N PHE A 206 -19.02 -15.94 -8.48
CA PHE A 206 -17.71 -15.50 -8.97
C PHE A 206 -17.79 -14.05 -9.46
N GLU A 207 -16.88 -13.21 -8.97
CA GLU A 207 -16.79 -11.79 -9.29
C GLU A 207 -15.33 -11.41 -9.58
N PHE A 208 -15.11 -10.39 -10.41
CA PHE A 208 -13.79 -9.76 -10.56
C PHE A 208 -13.61 -8.70 -9.49
N VAL A 209 -12.40 -8.61 -8.94
CA VAL A 209 -12.02 -7.61 -7.95
C VAL A 209 -11.20 -6.53 -8.64
N LEU A 210 -11.60 -5.26 -8.51
CA LEU A 210 -10.76 -4.11 -8.78
C LEU A 210 -10.56 -3.33 -7.48
N ASN A 211 -9.30 -3.10 -7.12
CA ASN A 211 -8.90 -2.42 -5.90
C ASN A 211 -7.96 -1.26 -6.25
N THR A 212 -8.22 -0.05 -5.76
CA THR A 212 -7.33 1.09 -5.94
C THR A 212 -7.40 2.02 -4.75
N GLY A 213 -6.32 2.70 -4.43
CA GLY A 213 -6.29 3.52 -3.23
C GLY A 213 -4.92 4.04 -2.85
N GLY A 214 -4.77 4.31 -1.57
CA GLY A 214 -3.54 4.82 -1.02
C GLY A 214 -3.57 4.86 0.51
N GLY A 215 -2.42 5.10 1.10
CA GLY A 215 -2.25 5.06 2.53
C GLY A 215 -1.01 5.80 2.99
N ILE A 216 -0.76 5.71 4.29
CA ILE A 216 0.48 6.14 4.92
C ILE A 216 1.04 4.96 5.69
N GLU A 217 2.28 4.59 5.40
CA GLU A 217 3.03 3.56 6.12
C GLU A 217 4.11 4.22 7.00
N TYR A 218 4.24 3.75 8.25
CA TYR A 218 5.25 4.16 9.23
C TYR A 218 6.23 3.02 9.49
N PHE A 219 7.53 3.33 9.39
CA PHE A 219 8.63 2.38 9.49
C PHE A 219 9.26 2.36 10.89
N PHE A 220 9.45 1.15 11.42
CA PHE A 220 10.19 0.90 12.65
C PHE A 220 11.65 0.50 12.34
N GLU A 221 12.55 0.73 13.31
CA GLU A 221 13.99 0.45 13.16
C GLU A 221 14.33 -1.03 12.98
N ASN A 222 13.40 -1.93 13.34
CA ASN A 222 13.54 -3.37 13.21
C ASN A 222 12.99 -3.93 11.88
N GLY A 223 12.86 -3.09 10.85
CA GLY A 223 12.38 -3.45 9.51
C GLY A 223 10.87 -3.59 9.38
N ARG A 224 10.13 -3.60 10.49
CA ARG A 224 8.65 -3.70 10.51
C ARG A 224 8.01 -2.37 10.10
N ALA A 225 6.76 -2.44 9.70
CA ALA A 225 5.96 -1.25 9.43
C ALA A 225 4.48 -1.42 9.85
N VAL A 226 3.82 -0.30 10.14
CA VAL A 226 2.35 -0.21 10.31
C VAL A 226 1.83 0.79 9.28
N SER A 227 0.68 0.49 8.68
CA SER A 227 0.05 1.29 7.64
C SER A 227 -1.41 1.58 7.97
N PHE A 228 -1.90 2.74 7.53
CA PHE A 228 -3.32 3.06 7.49
C PHE A 228 -3.70 3.38 6.03
N ASN A 229 -4.71 2.69 5.53
CA ASN A 229 -4.99 2.61 4.10
C ASN A 229 -6.47 2.86 3.82
N TYR A 230 -6.72 3.49 2.68
CA TYR A 230 -8.05 3.61 2.08
C TYR A 230 -8.06 2.87 0.75
N HIS A 231 -9.09 2.05 0.55
CA HIS A 231 -9.35 1.28 -0.64
C HIS A 231 -10.70 1.70 -1.22
N PHE A 232 -10.71 2.00 -2.51
CA PHE A 232 -11.88 1.90 -3.36
C PHE A 232 -11.90 0.47 -3.89
N TRP A 233 -12.87 -0.32 -3.42
CA TRP A 233 -13.03 -1.73 -3.76
C TRP A 233 -14.26 -1.90 -4.64
N HIS A 234 -14.12 -2.63 -5.75
CA HIS A 234 -15.19 -2.87 -6.71
C HIS A 234 -15.27 -4.36 -7.06
N LEU A 235 -16.48 -4.91 -6.96
CA LEU A 235 -16.85 -6.23 -7.46
C LEU A 235 -17.76 -6.12 -8.67
N SER A 236 -17.49 -6.87 -9.73
CA SER A 236 -18.45 -7.10 -10.82
C SER A 236 -18.10 -8.34 -11.64
N ASN A 237 -19.09 -8.96 -12.27
CA ASN A 237 -18.91 -10.18 -13.05
C ASN A 237 -18.56 -9.90 -14.53
N SER A 238 -18.34 -8.64 -14.89
CA SER A 238 -18.05 -8.20 -16.28
C SER A 238 -19.10 -8.68 -17.30
N ASP A 239 -20.37 -8.55 -16.93
CA ASP A 239 -21.56 -8.93 -17.71
C ASP A 239 -21.63 -10.42 -18.09
N ILE A 240 -20.98 -11.30 -17.31
CA ILE A 240 -21.14 -12.76 -17.41
C ILE A 240 -22.61 -13.16 -17.18
N LYS A 241 -23.30 -12.47 -16.27
CA LYS A 241 -24.71 -12.68 -15.96
C LYS A 241 -25.35 -11.40 -15.45
N GLU A 242 -26.55 -11.12 -15.94
CA GLU A 242 -27.37 -9.99 -15.45
C GLU A 242 -28.21 -10.39 -14.22
N PRO A 243 -28.44 -9.48 -13.26
CA PRO A 243 -27.87 -8.13 -13.18
C PRO A 243 -26.36 -8.12 -12.90
N ASN A 244 -25.66 -7.12 -13.46
CA ASN A 244 -24.28 -6.77 -13.14
C ASN A 244 -24.11 -5.23 -13.05
N VAL A 245 -24.68 -4.62 -12.02
CA VAL A 245 -24.49 -3.19 -11.72
C VAL A 245 -23.11 -2.94 -11.10
N GLY A 246 -22.60 -3.94 -10.38
CA GLY A 246 -21.32 -3.90 -9.68
C GLY A 246 -21.42 -3.23 -8.30
N LEU A 247 -20.82 -3.87 -7.31
CA LEU A 247 -20.80 -3.43 -5.92
C LEU A 247 -19.53 -2.62 -5.66
N ASN A 248 -19.69 -1.40 -5.17
CA ASN A 248 -18.59 -0.48 -4.87
C ASN A 248 -18.56 -0.22 -3.36
N ALA A 249 -17.38 -0.28 -2.75
CA ALA A 249 -17.21 -0.11 -1.32
C ALA A 249 -15.97 0.72 -0.96
N HIS A 250 -16.11 1.52 0.10
CA HIS A 250 -15.01 2.20 0.76
C HIS A 250 -14.51 1.26 1.85
N VAL A 251 -13.23 0.91 1.84
CA VAL A 251 -12.61 0.08 2.90
C VAL A 251 -11.47 0.84 3.54
N PHE A 252 -11.47 0.88 4.88
CA PHE A 252 -10.38 1.44 5.67
C PHE A 252 -9.67 0.30 6.40
N THR A 253 -8.36 0.18 6.19
CA THR A 253 -7.57 -0.91 6.77
C THR A 253 -6.41 -0.38 7.61
N ILE A 254 -6.02 -1.19 8.60
CA ILE A 254 -4.73 -1.10 9.29
C ILE A 254 -3.91 -2.31 8.85
N GLY A 255 -2.77 -2.04 8.21
CA GLY A 255 -1.85 -3.08 7.76
C GLY A 255 -0.59 -3.16 8.63
N PHE A 256 -0.04 -4.36 8.76
CA PHE A 256 1.25 -4.62 9.40
C PHE A 256 2.17 -5.37 8.43
N THR A 257 3.45 -4.99 8.39
CA THR A 257 4.49 -5.55 7.51
C THR A 257 5.72 -5.95 8.34
N PHE A 258 6.35 -7.08 8.02
CA PHE A 258 7.51 -7.65 8.73
C PHE A 258 8.43 -8.49 7.83
#